data_AF-A0A9D7D265-F1
#
_entry.id   AF-A0A9D7D265-F1
#
_cell.length_a   1.000
_cell.length_b   1.000
_cell.length_c   1.000
_cell.angle_alpha   90.00
_cell.angle_beta   90.00
_cell.angle_gamma   90.00
#
_symmetry.space_group_name_H-M   'P 1'
#
loop_
_entity.id
_entity.type
_entity.pdbx_description
1 polymer ?
#
loop_
_entity_poly.entity_id
_entity_poly.type
_entity_poly.pdbx_seq_one_letter_code
_entity_poly.pdbx_strand_id
1 'polypeptide(L)'
;MGSDVSSLRFRALLPLFVVPLLFVLTLRSSATPAPLVRSELPDEPFVSDRCNWSCHNRGCRHAPKLPAFLTADDQLFGDAVRGLYQLGGALMPGDTFGGYGAANLLVFCALWPGGMFALWCIGLRQRDRLRARRRRAGGSVESGSLGQRGPS
;
A
#
# COMPACT_ATOMS: atom_id res chain seq x y z
N MET A 1 -25.26 2.83 -21.85
CA MET A 1 -24.37 3.62 -20.97
C MET A 1 -24.40 3.23 -19.48
N GLY A 2 -25.29 2.33 -19.01
CA GLY A 2 -25.36 1.96 -17.58
C GLY A 2 -24.40 0.86 -17.09
N SER A 3 -23.93 -0.04 -17.96
CA SER A 3 -23.11 -1.21 -17.57
C SER A 3 -21.65 -0.86 -17.22
N ASP A 4 -21.06 0.14 -17.87
CA ASP A 4 -19.65 0.51 -17.65
C ASP A 4 -19.42 1.18 -16.29
N VAL A 5 -20.37 1.99 -15.81
CA VAL A 5 -20.26 2.68 -14.51
C VAL A 5 -20.36 1.67 -13.36
N SER A 6 -21.25 0.68 -13.47
CA SER A 6 -21.40 -0.39 -12.48
C SER A 6 -20.15 -1.27 -12.38
N SER A 7 -19.52 -1.60 -13.52
CA SER A 7 -18.28 -2.36 -13.53
C SER A 7 -17.10 -1.59 -12.93
N LEU A 8 -17.02 -0.28 -13.15
CA LEU A 8 -15.96 0.57 -12.59
C LEU A 8 -16.11 0.70 -11.06
N ARG A 9 -17.34 0.92 -10.58
CA ARG A 9 -17.65 1.01 -9.14
C ARG A 9 -17.34 -0.29 -8.41
N PHE A 10 -17.72 -1.44 -8.99
CA PHE A 10 -17.41 -2.75 -8.40
C PHE A 10 -15.90 -2.98 -8.26
N ARG A 11 -15.13 -2.69 -9.31
CA ARG A 11 -13.66 -2.81 -9.27
C ARG A 11 -13.03 -1.86 -8.26
N ALA A 12 -13.59 -0.66 -8.11
CA ALA A 12 -13.08 0.34 -7.18
C ALA A 12 -13.29 -0.01 -5.71
N LEU A 13 -14.36 -0.74 -5.40
CA LEU A 13 -14.63 -1.20 -4.04
C LEU A 13 -13.86 -2.47 -3.69
N LEU A 14 -13.45 -3.27 -4.68
CA LEU A 14 -12.77 -4.54 -4.45
C LEU A 14 -11.55 -4.44 -3.49
N PRO A 15 -10.63 -3.47 -3.62
CA PRO A 15 -9.46 -3.38 -2.72
C PRO A 15 -9.84 -3.12 -1.26
N LEU A 16 -10.94 -2.40 -0.99
CA LEU A 16 -11.41 -2.12 0.38
C LEU A 16 -11.77 -3.40 1.14
N PHE A 17 -12.17 -4.47 0.44
CA PHE A 17 -12.50 -5.75 1.05
C PHE A 17 -11.36 -6.76 0.95
N VAL A 18 -10.68 -6.80 -0.21
CA VAL A 18 -9.61 -7.78 -0.47
C VAL A 18 -8.39 -7.52 0.41
N VAL A 19 -7.99 -6.26 0.60
CA VAL A 19 -6.77 -5.95 1.38
C VAL A 19 -6.93 -6.33 2.86
N PRO A 20 -7.99 -5.95 3.58
CA PRO A 20 -8.19 -6.40 4.97
C PRO A 20 -8.31 -7.92 5.09
N LEU A 21 -9.00 -8.57 4.14
CA LEU A 21 -9.13 -10.02 4.12
C LEU A 21 -7.77 -10.70 3.99
N LEU A 22 -6.95 -10.29 3.02
CA LEU A 22 -5.60 -10.84 2.83
C LEU A 22 -4.71 -10.58 4.04
N PHE A 23 -4.81 -9.40 4.66
CA PHE A 23 -4.07 -9.07 5.88
C PHE A 23 -4.42 -10.04 7.02
N VAL A 24 -5.72 -10.25 7.29
CA VAL A 24 -6.16 -11.21 8.31
C VAL A 24 -5.71 -12.64 7.98
N LEU A 25 -5.85 -13.08 6.73
CA LEU A 25 -5.41 -14.41 6.31
C LEU A 25 -3.91 -14.60 6.49
N THR A 26 -3.10 -13.57 6.21
CA THR A 26 -1.64 -13.61 6.39
C THR A 26 -1.25 -13.67 7.85
N LEU A 27 -1.89 -12.88 8.73
CA LEU A 27 -1.65 -12.97 10.18
C LEU A 27 -2.00 -14.36 10.74
N ARG A 28 -2.99 -15.03 10.14
CA ARG A 28 -3.50 -16.33 10.58
C ARG A 28 -2.82 -17.53 9.94
N SER A 29 -1.99 -17.36 8.92
CA SER A 29 -1.37 -18.47 8.17
C SER A 29 -0.10 -19.04 8.82
N SER A 30 0.40 -18.43 9.90
CA SER A 30 1.56 -18.94 10.63
C SER A 30 1.19 -20.18 11.47
N ALA A 31 2.14 -21.12 11.61
CA ALA A 31 1.96 -22.37 12.36
C ALA A 31 1.52 -22.15 13.82
N THR A 32 1.84 -20.98 14.38
CA THR A 32 1.38 -20.47 15.66
C THR A 32 0.83 -19.05 15.45
N PRO A 33 -0.49 -18.88 15.27
CA PRO A 33 -1.09 -17.58 15.01
C PRO A 33 -0.76 -16.62 16.15
N ALA A 34 -0.14 -15.48 15.84
CA ALA A 34 0.10 -14.45 16.84
C ALA A 34 -1.26 -13.96 17.41
N PRO A 35 -1.37 -13.75 18.74
CA PRO A 35 -2.58 -13.17 19.30
C PRO A 35 -2.80 -11.76 18.72
N LEU A 36 -4.06 -11.45 18.39
CA LEU A 36 -4.46 -10.16 17.78
C LEU A 36 -4.10 -8.96 18.65
N VAL A 37 -4.09 -9.17 19.96
CA VAL A 37 -3.64 -8.20 20.96
C VAL A 37 -2.67 -8.94 21.87
N ARG A 38 -1.40 -8.50 21.89
CA ARG A 38 -0.41 -8.97 22.87
C ARG A 38 -0.52 -8.07 24.10
N SER A 39 -0.96 -8.62 25.23
CA SER A 39 -0.95 -7.94 26.53
C SER A 39 0.37 -8.10 27.28
N GLU A 40 1.23 -9.03 26.84
CA GLU A 40 2.48 -9.37 27.51
C GLU A 40 3.65 -9.39 26.51
N LEU A 41 4.84 -9.07 27.04
CA LEU A 41 6.09 -9.14 26.30
C LEU A 41 6.54 -10.62 26.22
N PRO A 42 6.71 -11.19 25.02
CA PRO A 42 7.11 -12.58 24.88
C PRO A 42 8.60 -12.74 25.23
N ASP A 43 8.94 -13.79 25.98
CA ASP A 43 10.32 -14.19 26.23
C ASP A 43 10.81 -15.13 25.11
N GLU A 44 11.35 -14.53 24.04
CA GLU A 44 11.87 -15.25 22.89
C GLU A 44 13.41 -15.36 22.96
N PRO A 45 14.00 -16.54 22.71
CA PRO A 45 15.45 -16.70 22.65
C PRO A 45 16.02 -15.95 21.45
N PHE A 46 17.28 -15.50 21.52
CA PHE A 46 17.93 -14.85 20.39
C PHE A 46 18.03 -15.80 19.18
N VAL A 47 17.73 -15.28 17.98
CA VAL A 47 17.90 -16.01 16.71
C VAL A 47 18.88 -15.25 15.83
N SER A 48 19.92 -15.91 15.32
CA SER A 48 21.04 -15.24 14.65
C SER A 48 20.76 -14.75 13.22
N ASP A 49 19.68 -15.19 12.58
CA ASP A 49 19.37 -14.88 11.17
C ASP A 49 18.23 -13.86 11.00
N ARG A 50 17.54 -13.50 12.09
CA ARG A 50 16.39 -12.57 12.09
C ARG A 50 16.26 -11.81 13.41
N CYS A 51 15.76 -10.58 13.32
CA CYS A 51 15.35 -9.82 14.50
C CYS A 51 14.11 -10.44 15.13
N ASN A 52 14.08 -10.47 16.45
CA ASN A 52 12.94 -10.88 17.27
C ASN A 52 12.85 -10.03 18.55
N TRP A 53 11.89 -10.31 19.43
CA TRP A 53 11.68 -9.50 20.64
C TRP A 53 12.90 -9.42 21.56
N SER A 54 13.71 -10.49 21.61
CA SER A 54 14.99 -10.50 22.31
C SER A 54 15.93 -9.37 21.85
N CYS A 55 15.96 -9.12 20.53
CA CYS A 55 16.80 -8.11 19.91
C CYS A 55 16.24 -6.69 20.09
N HIS A 56 14.91 -6.53 20.00
CA HIS A 56 14.27 -5.23 20.18
C HIS A 56 14.45 -4.67 21.60
N ASN A 57 14.49 -5.54 22.61
CA ASN A 57 14.58 -5.11 24.00
C ASN A 57 16.03 -4.89 24.50
N ARG A 58 17.04 -5.47 23.83
CA ARG A 58 18.44 -5.48 24.31
C ARG A 58 19.44 -4.87 23.32
N GLY A 59 18.97 -4.42 22.16
CA GLY A 59 19.81 -3.99 21.04
C GLY A 59 20.05 -5.13 20.04
N CYS A 60 19.99 -4.80 18.76
CA CYS A 60 20.18 -5.75 17.67
C CYS A 60 21.67 -5.87 17.31
N ARG A 61 22.18 -7.10 17.22
CA ARG A 61 23.56 -7.41 16.78
C ARG A 61 23.62 -7.91 15.33
N HIS A 62 22.49 -7.98 14.63
CA HIS A 62 22.44 -8.43 13.25
C HIS A 62 23.05 -7.38 12.33
N ALA A 63 23.72 -7.82 11.27
CA ALA A 63 24.16 -6.91 10.22
C ALA A 63 22.93 -6.28 9.54
N PRO A 64 22.88 -4.94 9.38
CA PRO A 64 21.78 -4.28 8.72
C PRO A 64 21.69 -4.76 7.26
N LYS A 65 20.53 -5.26 6.85
CA LYS A 65 20.27 -5.70 5.47
C LYS A 65 19.90 -4.54 4.56
N LEU A 66 19.49 -3.40 5.12
CA LEU A 66 19.09 -2.21 4.39
C LEU A 66 20.15 -1.11 4.54
N PRO A 67 20.31 -0.23 3.52
CA PRO A 67 21.19 0.92 3.62
C PRO A 67 20.86 1.82 4.81
N ALA A 68 21.91 2.35 5.46
CA ALA A 68 21.76 3.23 6.62
C ALA A 68 20.92 4.48 6.31
N PHE A 69 21.06 5.08 5.13
CA PHE A 69 20.27 6.28 4.77
C PHE A 69 18.75 6.04 4.79
N LEU A 70 18.28 4.80 4.60
CA LEU A 70 16.87 4.44 4.65
C LEU A 70 16.38 4.09 6.05
N THR A 71 17.27 3.60 6.92
CA THR A 71 16.88 2.89 8.15
C THR A 71 17.46 3.48 9.42
N ALA A 72 18.44 4.38 9.32
CA ALA A 72 19.03 5.02 10.47
C ALA A 72 18.09 6.10 11.04
N ASP A 73 18.14 6.26 12.36
CA ASP A 73 17.31 7.17 13.14
C ASP A 73 17.64 8.66 12.91
N ASP A 74 18.79 8.95 12.33
CA ASP A 74 19.24 10.30 11.96
C ASP A 74 18.97 10.64 10.49
N GLN A 75 18.48 9.68 9.70
CA GLN A 75 18.27 9.78 8.25
C GLN A 75 16.77 9.75 7.90
N LEU A 76 16.42 9.23 6.71
CA LEU A 76 15.06 9.27 6.18
C LEU A 76 14.00 8.67 7.12
N PHE A 77 14.32 7.54 7.76
CA PHE A 77 13.41 6.91 8.72
C PHE A 77 13.20 7.80 9.94
N GLY A 78 14.29 8.31 10.51
CA GLY A 78 14.27 9.29 11.60
C GLY A 78 13.44 10.52 11.29
N ASP A 79 13.64 11.11 10.10
CA ASP A 79 12.88 12.27 9.63
C ASP A 79 11.38 11.98 9.51
N ALA A 80 11.02 10.81 8.98
CA ALA A 80 9.63 10.39 8.89
C ALA A 80 9.00 10.24 10.29
N VAL A 81 9.69 9.60 11.22
CA VAL A 81 9.22 9.44 12.60
C VAL A 81 9.08 10.80 13.30
N ARG A 82 10.07 11.69 13.16
CA ARG A 82 10.01 13.07 13.69
C ARG A 82 8.82 13.83 13.13
N GLY A 83 8.56 13.73 11.82
CA GLY A 83 7.41 14.34 11.18
C GLY A 83 6.08 13.82 11.73
N LEU A 84 5.98 12.51 12.00
CA LEU A 84 4.79 11.92 12.63
C LEU A 84 4.56 12.42 14.06
N TYR A 85 5.63 12.60 14.85
CA TYR A 85 5.52 13.20 16.18
C TYR A 85 5.09 14.67 16.13
N GLN A 86 5.63 15.45 15.19
CA GLN A 86 5.23 16.85 15.00
C GLN A 86 3.77 16.96 14.59
N LEU A 87 3.34 16.15 13.61
CA LEU A 87 1.95 16.06 13.20
C LEU A 87 1.06 15.62 14.37
N GLY A 88 1.49 14.62 15.13
CA GLY A 88 0.78 14.14 16.30
C GLY A 88 0.60 15.21 17.37
N GLY A 89 1.65 15.98 17.66
CA GLY A 89 1.58 17.10 18.59
C GLY A 89 0.64 18.22 18.13
N ALA A 90 0.49 18.42 16.81
CA ALA A 90 -0.48 19.34 16.26
C ALA A 90 -1.93 18.80 16.33
N LEU A 91 -2.13 17.49 16.12
CA LEU A 91 -3.45 16.85 16.20
C LEU A 91 -3.98 16.73 17.63
N MET A 92 -3.09 16.45 18.59
CA MET A 92 -3.44 16.26 20.00
C MET A 92 -2.43 16.99 20.91
N PRO A 93 -2.58 18.32 21.10
CA PRO A 93 -1.72 19.08 22.00
C PRO A 93 -1.83 18.55 23.43
N GLY A 94 -0.70 18.25 24.06
CA GLY A 94 -0.63 17.79 25.46
C GLY A 94 -0.56 16.26 25.65
N ASP A 95 -0.77 15.47 24.59
CA ASP A 95 -0.57 14.01 24.62
C ASP A 95 0.27 13.55 23.42
N THR A 96 1.59 13.52 23.61
CA THR A 96 2.53 13.16 22.54
C THR A 96 2.35 11.73 22.04
N PHE A 97 2.02 10.78 22.92
CA PHE A 97 1.89 9.38 22.53
C PHE A 97 0.57 9.13 21.80
N GLY A 98 -0.55 9.65 22.35
CA GLY A 98 -1.84 9.61 21.68
C GLY A 98 -1.82 10.33 20.33
N GLY A 99 -1.19 11.51 20.28
CA GLY A 99 -1.01 12.28 19.05
C GLY A 99 -0.21 11.53 17.99
N TYR A 100 0.92 10.92 18.36
CA TYR A 100 1.70 10.08 17.45
C TYR A 100 0.87 8.89 16.92
N GLY A 101 0.08 8.24 17.76
CA GLY A 101 -0.86 7.19 17.36
C GLY A 101 -1.90 7.69 16.36
N ALA A 102 -2.52 8.84 16.62
CA ALA A 102 -3.49 9.46 15.73
C ALA A 102 -2.88 9.83 14.36
N ALA A 103 -1.66 10.39 14.36
CA ALA A 103 -0.93 10.70 13.14
C ALA A 103 -0.65 9.44 12.30
N ASN A 104 -0.25 8.33 12.94
CA ASN A 104 -0.04 7.05 12.26
C ASN A 104 -1.33 6.53 11.62
N LEU A 105 -2.45 6.55 12.34
CA LEU A 105 -3.75 6.13 11.79
C LEU A 105 -4.15 7.00 10.59
N LEU A 106 -3.99 8.32 10.70
CA LEU A 106 -4.28 9.24 9.61
C LEU A 106 -3.43 8.94 8.37
N VAL A 107 -2.12 8.85 8.53
CA VAL A 107 -1.19 8.66 7.40
C VAL A 107 -1.36 7.26 6.79
N PHE A 108 -1.29 6.21 7.58
CA PHE A 108 -1.22 4.84 7.06
C PHE A 108 -2.58 4.21 6.79
N CYS A 109 -3.64 4.60 7.51
CA CYS A 109 -4.98 4.03 7.30
C CYS A 109 -5.87 4.88 6.40
N ALA A 110 -5.64 6.20 6.31
CA ALA A 110 -6.47 7.08 5.48
C ALA A 110 -5.71 7.65 4.27
N LEU A 111 -4.66 8.44 4.51
CA LEU A 111 -3.98 9.19 3.44
C LEU A 111 -3.28 8.27 2.44
N TRP A 112 -2.54 7.28 2.92
CA TRP A 112 -1.80 6.36 2.06
C TRP A 112 -2.72 5.48 1.21
N PRO A 113 -3.73 4.77 1.77
CA PRO A 113 -4.68 4.03 0.97
C PRO A 113 -5.47 4.93 0.00
N GLY A 114 -5.85 6.13 0.43
CA GLY A 114 -6.52 7.12 -0.42
C GLY A 114 -5.65 7.55 -1.61
N GLY A 115 -4.36 7.83 -1.36
CA GLY A 115 -3.39 8.17 -2.39
C GLY A 115 -3.18 7.02 -3.38
N MET A 116 -2.97 5.80 -2.88
CA MET A 116 -2.84 4.60 -3.72
C MET A 116 -4.10 4.35 -4.56
N PHE A 117 -5.28 4.54 -3.98
CA PHE A 117 -6.55 4.41 -4.69
C PHE A 117 -6.71 5.46 -5.80
N ALA A 118 -6.31 6.71 -5.54
CA ALA A 118 -6.33 7.76 -6.55
C ALA A 118 -5.40 7.44 -7.73
N LEU A 119 -4.16 7.01 -7.44
CA LEU A 119 -3.20 6.59 -8.46
C LEU A 119 -3.72 5.40 -9.28
N TRP A 120 -4.34 4.41 -8.61
CA TRP A 120 -4.96 3.28 -9.28
C TRP A 120 -6.10 3.71 -10.22
N CYS A 121 -6.97 4.61 -9.79
CA CYS A 121 -8.03 5.20 -10.63
C CYS A 121 -7.46 5.94 -11.84
N ILE A 122 -6.33 6.65 -11.69
CA ILE A 122 -5.62 7.31 -12.80
C ILE A 122 -5.10 6.25 -13.78
N GLY A 123 -4.46 5.19 -13.28
CA GLY A 123 -3.96 4.09 -14.10
C GLY A 123 -5.07 3.38 -14.90
N LEU A 124 -6.25 3.16 -14.30
CA LEU A 124 -7.41 2.63 -15.01
C LEU A 124 -7.86 3.54 -16.15
N ARG A 125 -7.98 4.84 -15.89
CA ARG A 125 -8.35 5.83 -16.93
C ARG A 125 -7.34 5.87 -18.07
N GLN A 126 -6.05 5.80 -17.75
CA GLN A 126 -4.99 5.74 -18.76
C GLN A 126 -5.10 4.45 -19.61
N ARG A 127 -5.34 3.30 -18.97
CA ARG A 127 -5.52 2.02 -19.66
C ARG A 127 -6.70 2.05 -20.63
N ASP A 128 -7.83 2.61 -20.24
CA ASP A 128 -9.02 2.68 -21.08
C ASP A 128 -8.82 3.62 -22.27
N ARG A 129 -8.15 4.76 -22.06
CA ARG A 129 -7.74 5.68 -23.15
C ARG A 129 -6.83 4.99 -24.16
N LEU A 130 -5.86 4.19 -23.70
CA LEU A 130 -4.98 3.42 -24.60
C LEU A 130 -5.74 2.36 -25.38
N ARG A 131 -6.68 1.65 -24.75
CA ARG A 131 -7.54 0.67 -25.45
C ARG A 131 -8.42 1.32 -26.51
N ALA A 132 -9.02 2.47 -26.21
CA ALA A 132 -9.82 3.22 -27.17
C ALA A 132 -8.99 3.67 -28.39
N ARG A 133 -7.76 4.15 -28.17
CA ARG A 133 -6.83 4.50 -29.26
C ARG A 133 -6.49 3.30 -30.14
N ARG A 134 -6.19 2.14 -29.54
CA ARG A 134 -5.90 0.90 -30.27
C ARG A 134 -7.08 0.42 -31.12
N ARG A 135 -8.32 0.51 -30.61
CA ARG A 135 -9.53 0.16 -31.37
C ARG A 135 -9.74 1.07 -32.58
N ARG A 136 -9.52 2.38 -32.42
CA ARG A 136 -9.61 3.33 -33.54
C ARG A 136 -8.54 3.06 -34.60
N ALA A 137 -7.30 2.80 -34.18
CA ALA A 137 -6.22 2.45 -35.10
C ALA A 137 -6.48 1.13 -35.84
N GLY A 138 -7.00 0.10 -35.16
CA GLY A 138 -7.34 -1.18 -35.79
C GLY A 138 -8.47 -1.09 -36.82
N GLY A 139 -9.54 -0.32 -36.52
CA GLY A 139 -10.66 -0.14 -37.46
C GLY A 139 -10.28 0.62 -38.73
N SER A 140 -9.33 1.56 -38.64
CA SER A 140 -8.84 2.30 -39.81
C SER A 140 -8.10 1.43 -40.83
N VAL A 141 -7.45 0.33 -40.39
CA VAL A 141 -6.75 -0.59 -41.30
C VAL A 141 -7.74 -1.45 -42.09
N GLU A 142 -8.83 -1.87 -41.47
CA GLU A 142 -9.83 -2.75 -42.09
C GLU A 142 -10.67 -2.00 -43.15
N SER A 143 -11.06 -0.76 -42.86
CA SER A 143 -11.78 0.11 -43.82
C SER A 143 -10.93 0.53 -45.02
N GLY A 144 -9.60 0.58 -44.88
CA GLY A 144 -8.70 0.87 -45.99
C GLY A 144 -8.55 -0.29 -47.00
N SER A 145 -8.71 -1.55 -46.57
CA SER A 145 -8.51 -2.72 -47.45
C SER A 145 -9.74 -3.09 -48.29
N LEU A 146 -10.95 -2.70 -47.88
CA LEU A 146 -12.19 -3.00 -48.61
C LEU A 146 -12.50 -2.01 -49.75
N GLY A 147 -11.84 -0.84 -49.77
CA GLY A 147 -12.05 0.20 -50.79
C GLY A 147 -11.30 0.02 -52.11
N GLN A 148 -10.47 -1.01 -52.26
CA GLN A 148 -9.56 -1.15 -53.43
C GLN A 148 -9.89 -2.29 -54.41
N ARG A 149 -11.05 -2.95 -54.30
CA ARG A 149 -11.55 -3.86 -55.35
C ARG A 149 -12.47 -3.09 -56.30
N GLY A 150 -11.89 -2.32 -57.21
CA GLY A 150 -12.61 -1.78 -58.36
C GLY A 150 -12.98 -2.90 -59.34
N PRO A 151 -14.14 -2.83 -60.02
CA PRO A 151 -14.51 -3.81 -61.05
C PRO A 151 -13.52 -3.72 -62.21
N SER A 152 -12.98 -4.88 -62.60
CA SER A 152 -12.16 -5.07 -63.80
C SER A 152 -13.05 -5.22 -65.02
#